data_AF-A0A0F8D5H0-F1
#
_entry.id   AF-A0A0F8D5H0-F1
#
_cell.length_a   1.000
_cell.length_b   1.000
_cell.length_c   1.000
_cell.angle_alpha   90.00
_cell.angle_beta   90.00
_cell.angle_gamma   90.00
#
_symmetry.space_group_name_H-M   'P 1'
#
loop_
_entity.id
_entity.type
_entity.pdbx_description
1 polymer ?
#
loop_
_entity_poly.entity_id
_entity_poly.type
_entity_poly.pdbx_seq_one_letter_code
_entity_poly.pdbx_strand_id
1 'polypeptide(L)'
;MGKNRPIKFRILELFLDGEAHWNYEIVSKIQEEYGMKGNFHRDSINFDILELASGGMLKDVEQKVDEEGIYKKDFLLHKYMITDFGKVRGSDACLRYV
;
A
#
# COMPACT_ATOMS: atom_id res chain seq x y z
N MET A 1 -13.85 0.08 10.85
CA MET A 1 -13.42 -1.30 11.18
C MET A 1 -11.92 -1.58 10.93
N GLY A 2 -11.11 -0.64 10.41
CA GLY A 2 -9.68 -0.89 10.09
C GLY A 2 -8.66 -0.86 11.24
N LYS A 3 -8.94 -0.13 12.34
CA LYS A 3 -7.95 0.15 13.41
C LYS A 3 -7.37 -1.06 14.15
N ASN A 4 -7.97 -2.24 14.04
CA ASN A 4 -7.54 -3.46 14.76
C ASN A 4 -6.78 -4.46 13.89
N ARG A 5 -6.42 -4.11 12.64
CA ARG A 5 -5.68 -5.01 11.74
C ARG A 5 -4.22 -4.57 11.58
N PRO A 6 -3.24 -5.50 11.51
CA PRO A 6 -1.88 -5.15 11.12
C PRO A 6 -1.85 -4.41 9.77
N ILE A 7 -1.05 -3.34 9.69
CA ILE A 7 -1.04 -2.40 8.56
C ILE A 7 -0.78 -3.10 7.22
N LYS A 8 0.22 -3.99 7.14
CA LYS A 8 0.52 -4.76 5.91
C LYS A 8 -0.69 -5.54 5.37
N PHE A 9 -1.52 -6.12 6.25
CA PHE A 9 -2.72 -6.83 5.81
C PHE A 9 -3.81 -5.87 5.33
N ARG A 10 -3.94 -4.70 5.97
CA ARG A 10 -4.88 -3.69 5.51
C ARG A 10 -4.45 -3.11 4.15
N ILE A 11 -3.15 -2.93 3.93
CA ILE A 11 -2.61 -2.55 2.62
C ILE A 11 -2.99 -3.58 1.57
N LEU A 12 -2.74 -4.88 1.79
CA LEU A 12 -3.12 -5.92 0.83
C LEU A 12 -4.63 -5.93 0.54
N GLU A 13 -5.47 -5.74 1.56
CA GLU A 13 -6.91 -5.65 1.39
C GLU A 13 -7.34 -4.47 0.52
N LEU A 14 -6.64 -3.32 0.60
CA LEU A 14 -6.91 -2.18 -0.27
C LEU A 14 -6.65 -2.48 -1.75
N PHE A 15 -5.70 -3.37 -2.06
CA PHE A 15 -5.42 -3.79 -3.44
C PHE A 15 -6.30 -4.97 -3.92
N LEU A 16 -7.19 -5.52 -3.08
CA LEU A 16 -8.09 -6.62 -3.49
C LEU A 16 -9.21 -6.16 -4.43
N ASP A 17 -9.40 -4.86 -4.64
CA ASP A 17 -10.32 -4.34 -5.65
C ASP A 17 -9.87 -4.66 -7.09
N GLY A 18 -8.63 -5.11 -7.27
CA GLY A 18 -8.07 -5.49 -8.57
C GLY A 18 -7.55 -4.30 -9.37
N GLU A 19 -7.65 -3.09 -8.85
CA GLU A 19 -7.20 -1.86 -9.49
C GLU A 19 -5.75 -1.54 -9.12
N ALA A 20 -5.10 -0.73 -9.95
CA ALA A 20 -3.76 -0.23 -9.67
C ALA A 20 -3.83 1.08 -8.88
N HIS A 21 -3.14 1.15 -7.75
CA HIS A 21 -3.12 2.32 -6.87
C HIS A 21 -1.73 2.90 -6.74
N TRP A 22 -1.63 4.22 -6.70
CA TRP A 22 -0.38 4.89 -6.37
C TRP A 22 -0.05 4.70 -4.89
N ASN A 23 1.23 4.55 -4.58
CA ASN A 23 1.71 4.39 -3.21
C ASN A 23 1.20 5.52 -2.28
N TYR A 24 1.13 6.77 -2.75
CA TYR A 24 0.65 7.89 -1.95
C TYR A 24 -0.83 7.80 -1.56
N GLU A 25 -1.66 7.20 -2.41
CA GLU A 25 -3.11 7.01 -2.14
C GLU A 25 -3.29 6.04 -0.98
N ILE A 26 -2.55 4.92 -1.02
CA ILE A 26 -2.55 3.91 0.03
C ILE A 26 -1.97 4.46 1.33
N VAL A 27 -0.82 5.15 1.26
CA VAL A 27 -0.19 5.75 2.44
C VAL A 27 -1.14 6.73 3.13
N SER A 28 -1.77 7.63 2.37
CA SER A 28 -2.68 8.65 2.90
C SER A 28 -3.88 7.99 3.60
N LYS A 29 -4.45 6.95 2.97
CA LYS A 29 -5.57 6.20 3.52
C LYS A 29 -5.23 5.47 4.82
N ILE A 30 -4.05 4.82 4.89
CA ILE A 30 -3.60 4.17 6.13
C ILE A 30 -3.32 5.20 7.23
N GLN A 31 -2.68 6.33 6.91
CA GLN A 31 -2.46 7.40 7.89
C GLN A 31 -3.78 7.89 8.51
N GLU A 32 -4.80 8.11 7.67
CA GLU A 32 -6.14 8.49 8.12
C GLU A 32 -6.80 7.39 8.96
N GLU A 33 -6.88 6.16 8.45
CA GLU A 33 -7.57 5.04 9.12
C GLU A 33 -6.98 4.72 10.50
N TYR A 34 -5.64 4.80 10.64
CA TYR A 34 -4.90 4.45 11.86
C TYR A 34 -4.54 5.66 12.73
N GLY A 35 -4.86 6.88 12.30
CA GLY A 35 -4.53 8.11 13.05
C GLY A 35 -3.03 8.39 13.13
N MET A 36 -2.25 7.92 12.15
CA MET A 36 -0.79 8.06 12.11
C MET A 36 -0.39 9.37 11.42
N LYS A 37 0.35 10.24 12.10
CA LYS A 37 0.66 11.60 11.61
C LYS A 37 2.15 11.83 11.39
N GLY A 38 2.48 12.67 10.41
CA GLY A 38 3.84 13.12 10.16
C GLY A 38 4.68 12.18 9.28
N ASN A 39 5.89 12.65 8.97
CA ASN A 39 6.77 12.06 7.95
C ASN A 39 7.24 10.64 8.29
N PHE A 40 7.60 10.39 9.55
CA PHE A 40 8.07 9.07 9.98
C PHE A 40 7.04 7.97 9.69
N HIS A 41 5.77 8.22 10.04
CA HIS A 41 4.69 7.29 9.80
C HIS A 41 4.36 7.12 8.32
N ARG A 42 4.32 8.23 7.55
CA ARG A 42 4.17 8.20 6.09
C ARG A 42 5.22 7.30 5.44
N ASP A 43 6.48 7.51 5.80
CA ASP A 43 7.62 6.81 5.21
C ASP A 43 7.67 5.34 5.65
N SER A 44 7.24 5.03 6.90
CA SER A 44 7.10 3.66 7.39
C SER A 44 6.03 2.87 6.62
N ILE A 45 4.88 3.47 6.33
CA ILE A 45 3.83 2.82 5.54
C ILE A 45 4.30 2.61 4.09
N ASN A 46 5.01 3.58 3.51
CA ASN A 46 5.59 3.41 2.18
C ASN A 46 6.63 2.27 2.15
N PHE A 47 7.41 2.11 3.21
CA PHE A 47 8.31 0.97 3.37
C PHE A 47 7.55 -0.36 3.45
N ASP A 48 6.42 -0.42 4.18
CA ASP A 48 5.56 -1.62 4.20
C ASP A 48 5.07 -2.00 2.80
N ILE A 49 4.69 -1.02 1.95
CA ILE A 49 4.30 -1.26 0.55
C ILE A 49 5.46 -1.85 -0.25
N LEU A 50 6.68 -1.29 -0.09
CA LEU A 50 7.89 -1.79 -0.75
C LEU A 50 8.22 -3.23 -0.32
N GLU A 51 8.03 -3.58 0.94
CA GLU A 51 8.21 -4.96 1.42
C GLU A 51 7.18 -5.92 0.83
N LEU A 52 5.94 -5.49 0.65
CA LEU A 52 4.92 -6.30 -0.01
C LEU A 52 5.24 -6.50 -1.51
N ALA A 53 5.76 -5.47 -2.16
CA ALA A 53 6.21 -5.56 -3.55
C ALA A 53 7.45 -6.45 -3.69
N SER A 54 8.46 -6.29 -2.84
CA SER A 54 9.68 -7.12 -2.86
C SER A 54 9.40 -8.58 -2.50
N GLY A 55 8.39 -8.83 -1.66
CA GLY A 55 7.85 -10.15 -1.36
C GLY A 55 6.97 -10.75 -2.47
N GLY A 56 6.78 -10.05 -3.60
CA GLY A 56 6.03 -10.53 -4.76
C GLY A 56 4.50 -10.44 -4.65
N MET A 57 3.97 -9.85 -3.56
CA MET A 57 2.53 -9.73 -3.35
C MET A 57 1.93 -8.57 -4.17
N LEU A 58 2.72 -7.54 -4.40
CA LEU A 58 2.40 -6.42 -5.30
C LEU A 58 3.38 -6.41 -6.47
N LYS A 59 2.91 -5.96 -7.64
CA LYS A 59 3.76 -5.67 -8.81
C LYS A 59 3.70 -4.19 -9.12
N ASP A 60 4.86 -3.60 -9.42
CA ASP A 60 4.95 -2.25 -9.96
C ASP A 60 4.46 -2.28 -11.42
N VAL A 61 3.54 -1.38 -11.77
CA VAL A 61 2.98 -1.27 -13.11
C VAL A 61 3.25 0.08 -13.77
N GLU A 62 3.65 1.09 -13.01
CA GLU A 62 3.88 2.44 -13.50
C GLU A 62 4.71 3.25 -12.49
N GLN A 63 5.60 4.11 -12.98
CA GLN A 63 6.42 4.99 -12.16
C GLN A 63 6.39 6.42 -12.71
N LYS A 64 6.43 7.42 -11.83
CA LYS A 64 6.57 8.84 -12.21
C LYS A 64 7.24 9.65 -11.12
N VAL A 65 7.88 10.76 -11.47
CA VAL A 65 8.40 11.72 -10.51
C VAL A 65 7.27 12.64 -10.04
N ASP A 66 7.21 12.91 -8.74
CA ASP A 66 6.26 13.86 -8.14
C ASP A 66 6.73 15.31 -8.31
N GLU A 67 6.59 15.84 -9.52
CA GLU A 67 7.03 17.21 -9.85
C GLU A 67 6.23 18.29 -9.07
N GLU A 68 4.95 18.03 -8.84
CA GLU A 68 4.00 18.95 -8.20
C GLU A 68 4.01 18.85 -6.66
N GLY A 69 4.65 17.82 -6.10
CA GLY A 69 4.72 17.61 -4.66
C GLY A 69 3.41 17.16 -4.02
N ILE A 70 2.60 16.36 -4.74
CA ILE A 70 1.33 15.79 -4.27
C ILE A 70 1.56 14.91 -3.04
N TYR A 71 2.68 14.20 -2.99
CA TYR A 71 3.09 13.32 -1.90
C TYR A 71 4.38 13.80 -1.24
N LYS A 72 5.41 13.99 -2.06
CA LYS A 72 6.74 14.46 -1.67
C LYS A 72 7.44 14.92 -2.95
N LYS A 73 7.65 16.22 -3.09
CA LYS A 73 8.28 16.80 -4.29
C LYS A 73 9.59 16.09 -4.65
N ASP A 74 9.77 15.82 -5.93
CA ASP A 74 10.92 15.12 -6.54
C ASP A 74 11.07 13.64 -6.11
N PHE A 75 10.05 13.06 -5.49
CA PHE A 75 10.03 11.64 -5.11
C PHE A 75 9.54 10.76 -6.27
N LEU A 76 10.11 9.55 -6.40
CA LEU A 76 9.62 8.56 -7.36
C LEU A 76 8.36 7.88 -6.81
N LEU A 77 7.22 8.16 -7.43
CA LEU A 77 5.95 7.50 -7.15
C LEU A 77 5.88 6.19 -7.91
N HIS A 78 5.28 5.20 -7.26
CA HIS A 78 5.07 3.87 -7.79
C HIS A 78 3.59 3.54 -7.77
N LYS A 79 3.09 3.00 -8.88
CA LYS A 79 1.75 2.46 -8.98
C LYS A 79 1.83 0.95 -8.88
N TYR A 80 1.10 0.39 -7.94
CA TYR A 80 1.13 -1.04 -7.65
C TYR A 80 -0.22 -1.69 -7.99
N MET A 81 -0.18 -2.96 -8.33
CA MET A 81 -1.35 -3.83 -8.46
C MET A 81 -1.07 -5.14 -7.71
N ILE A 82 -2.09 -5.75 -7.11
CA ILE A 82 -1.93 -7.07 -6.48
C ILE A 82 -1.62 -8.15 -7.52
N THR A 83 -0.73 -9.07 -7.17
CA THR A 83 -0.44 -10.27 -7.98
C THR A 83 -1.38 -11.41 -7.59
N ASP A 84 -1.48 -12.45 -8.42
CA ASP A 84 -2.24 -13.65 -8.04
C ASP A 84 -1.61 -14.33 -6.81
N PHE A 85 -0.28 -14.28 -6.69
CA PHE A 85 0.42 -14.72 -5.48
C PHE A 85 0.01 -13.89 -4.26
N GLY A 86 -0.08 -12.56 -4.38
CA GLY A 86 -0.54 -11.67 -3.33
C GLY A 86 -1.98 -11.96 -2.88
N LYS A 87 -2.89 -12.25 -3.82
CA LYS A 87 -4.27 -12.65 -3.52
C LYS A 87 -4.31 -13.93 -2.69
N VAL A 88 -3.60 -14.97 -3.12
CA VAL A 88 -3.52 -16.25 -2.41
C VAL A 88 -2.91 -16.05 -1.02
N ARG A 89 -1.76 -15.37 -0.94
CA ARG A 89 -1.03 -15.20 0.32
C ARG A 89 -1.81 -14.36 1.33
N GLY A 90 -2.50 -13.32 0.86
CA GLY A 90 -3.39 -12.49 1.69
C GLY A 90 -4.56 -13.30 2.24
N SER A 91 -5.16 -14.16 1.41
CA SER A 91 -6.27 -15.03 1.84
C SER A 91 -5.84 -16.05 2.89
N ASP A 92 -4.69 -16.72 2.67
CA ASP A 92 -4.15 -17.72 3.59
C ASP A 92 -3.74 -17.13 4.95
N ALA A 93 -3.21 -15.90 4.95
CA ALA A 93 -2.64 -15.30 6.16
C ALA A 93 -3.70 -14.68 7.09
N CYS A 94 -4.71 -13.99 6.53
CA CYS A 94 -5.59 -13.15 7.34
C CYS A 94 -6.91 -12.72 6.68
N LEU A 95 -7.01 -12.76 5.35
CA LEU A 95 -8.16 -12.23 4.61
C LEU A 95 -9.13 -13.37 4.26
N ARG A 96 -9.99 -13.77 5.21
CA ARG A 96 -11.11 -14.66 4.88
C ARG A 96 -12.20 -13.84 4.20
N TYR A 97 -12.55 -14.23 2.98
CA TYR A 97 -13.83 -13.86 2.37
C TYR A 97 -14.95 -14.24 3.36
N VAL A 98 -15.80 -13.28 3.70
CA VAL A 98 -17.13 -13.53 4.26
C VAL A 98 -18.13 -13.41 3.14
#